data_AF-A0A150RMB1-F1
#
_entry.id   AF-A0A150RMB1-F1
#
_cell.length_a   1.000
_cell.length_b   1.000
_cell.length_c   1.000
_cell.angle_alpha   90.00
_cell.angle_beta   90.00
_cell.angle_gamma   90.00
#
_symmetry.space_group_name_H-M   'P 1'
#
loop_
_entity.id
_entity.type
_entity.pdbx_description
1 polymer ?
#
loop_
_entity_poly.entity_id
_entity_poly.type
_entity_poly.pdbx_seq_one_letter_code
_entity_poly.pdbx_strand_id
1 'polypeptide(L)'
;MDTAPAPPRPLVVIRYCPKCRWLTRAAWLAQELLITFPDEIDVLLSPGESGIFDVLLDGSLLFSRAAAERFPEPKELKQSIRDRIAPARSLGHSDR
;
A
#
# COMPACT_ATOMS: atom_id res chain seq x y z
N MET A 1 -15.25 -28.78 -6.17
CA MET A 1 -14.74 -28.12 -4.95
C MET A 1 -15.26 -26.70 -5.00
N ASP A 2 -16.44 -26.47 -4.43
CA ASP A 2 -16.98 -25.11 -4.26
C ASP A 2 -16.21 -24.47 -3.11
N THR A 3 -15.11 -23.79 -3.45
CA THR A 3 -14.46 -22.88 -2.51
C THR A 3 -15.31 -21.61 -2.49
N ALA A 4 -16.07 -21.40 -1.42
CA ALA A 4 -16.70 -20.11 -1.17
C ALA A 4 -15.63 -19.00 -1.28
N PRO A 5 -15.91 -17.85 -1.91
CA PRO A 5 -14.93 -16.78 -2.01
C PRO A 5 -14.52 -16.36 -0.59
N ALA A 6 -13.21 -16.28 -0.36
CA ALA A 6 -12.69 -15.71 0.88
C ALA A 6 -13.26 -14.29 1.06
N PRO A 7 -13.52 -13.84 2.30
CA PRO A 7 -13.94 -12.47 2.54
C PRO A 7 -12.91 -11.50 1.91
N PRO A 8 -13.37 -10.39 1.31
CA PRO A 8 -12.47 -9.48 0.62
C PRO A 8 -11.45 -8.92 1.62
N ARG A 9 -10.17 -9.10 1.32
CA ARG A 9 -9.10 -8.47 2.08
C ARG A 9 -9.06 -6.97 1.76
N PRO A 10 -8.68 -6.11 2.72
CA PRO A 10 -8.40 -4.71 2.47
C PRO A 10 -7.48 -4.53 1.25
N LEU A 11 -7.88 -3.66 0.33
CA LEU A 11 -7.16 -3.42 -0.92
C LEU A 11 -6.31 -2.17 -0.81
N VAL A 12 -5.00 -2.35 -0.90
CA VAL A 12 -4.05 -1.25 -1.08
C VAL A 12 -3.90 -0.96 -2.56
N VAL A 13 -4.19 0.27 -2.98
CA VAL A 13 -3.96 0.73 -4.36
C VAL A 13 -2.77 1.66 -4.37
N ILE A 14 -1.74 1.32 -5.14
CA ILE A 14 -0.62 2.22 -5.44
C ILE A 14 -0.83 2.79 -6.84
N ARG A 15 -1.35 4.01 -6.91
CA ARG A 15 -1.51 4.75 -8.17
C ARG A 15 -0.20 5.42 -8.53
N TYR A 16 0.37 5.09 -9.69
CA TYR A 16 1.69 5.59 -10.09
C TYR A 16 1.69 6.16 -11.51
N CYS A 17 2.52 7.18 -11.74
CA CYS A 17 2.81 7.71 -13.06
C CYS A 17 3.68 6.73 -13.88
N PRO A 18 3.18 6.12 -14.96
CA PRO A 18 3.99 5.22 -15.79
C PRO A 18 5.06 5.98 -16.58
N LYS A 19 4.75 7.18 -17.08
CA LYS A 19 5.68 8.04 -17.84
C LYS A 19 6.90 8.48 -17.02
N CYS A 20 6.77 8.52 -15.71
CA CYS A 20 7.80 8.93 -14.77
C CYS A 20 8.74 7.77 -14.39
N ARG A 21 8.51 6.56 -14.93
CA ARG A 21 9.24 5.32 -14.61
C ARG A 21 9.17 4.93 -13.13
N TRP A 22 8.04 5.19 -12.47
CA TRP A 22 7.87 4.89 -11.04
C TRP A 22 7.30 3.49 -10.75
N LEU A 23 7.05 2.67 -11.78
CA LEU A 23 6.59 1.29 -11.60
C LEU A 23 7.51 0.50 -10.66
N THR A 24 8.83 0.59 -10.83
CA THR A 24 9.78 -0.15 -9.98
C THR A 24 9.64 0.23 -8.51
N ARG A 25 9.44 1.51 -8.20
CA ARG A 25 9.21 1.97 -6.82
C ARG A 25 7.87 1.49 -6.29
N ALA A 26 6.81 1.56 -7.10
CA ALA A 26 5.49 1.06 -6.73
C ALA A 26 5.51 -0.45 -6.44
N ALA A 27 6.18 -1.23 -7.29
CA ALA A 27 6.35 -2.67 -7.13
C ALA A 27 7.21 -3.04 -5.92
N TRP A 28 8.25 -2.26 -5.60
CA TRP A 28 9.04 -2.47 -4.37
C TRP A 28 8.19 -2.21 -3.12
N LEU A 29 7.42 -1.12 -3.07
CA LEU A 29 6.52 -0.87 -1.95
C LEU A 29 5.44 -1.95 -1.82
N ALA A 30 4.89 -2.44 -2.94
CA ALA A 30 3.96 -3.57 -2.91
C ALA A 30 4.58 -4.81 -2.27
N GLN A 31 5.84 -5.15 -2.61
CA GLN A 31 6.56 -6.26 -1.99
C GLN A 31 6.75 -6.04 -0.49
N GLU A 32 7.18 -4.85 -0.07
CA GLU A 32 7.36 -4.52 1.35
C GLU A 32 6.06 -4.71 2.15
N LEU A 33 4.91 -4.32 1.58
CA LEU A 33 3.61 -4.47 2.21
C LEU A 33 3.16 -5.93 2.24
N LEU A 34 3.26 -6.67 1.13
CA LEU A 34 2.88 -8.07 1.05
C LEU A 34 3.77 -8.98 1.93
N ILE A 35 5.05 -8.64 2.10
CA ILE A 35 5.93 -9.34 3.05
C ILE A 35 5.48 -9.11 4.49
N THR A 36 4.94 -7.93 4.80
CA THR A 36 4.50 -7.57 6.16
C THR A 36 3.11 -8.13 6.48
N PHE A 37 2.23 -8.20 5.48
CA PHE A 37 0.81 -8.52 5.59
C PHE A 37 0.38 -9.61 4.58
N PRO A 38 1.03 -10.79 4.55
CA PRO A 38 0.92 -11.76 3.46
C PRO A 38 -0.51 -12.26 3.18
N ASP A 39 -1.31 -12.42 4.23
CA ASP A 39 -2.67 -12.95 4.15
C ASP A 39 -3.75 -11.92 4.53
N GLU A 40 -3.34 -10.69 4.81
CA GLU A 40 -4.23 -9.65 5.38
C GLU A 40 -4.62 -8.57 4.38
N ILE A 41 -3.85 -8.36 3.31
CA ILE A 41 -4.13 -7.34 2.30
C ILE A 41 -3.98 -7.88 0.89
N ASP A 42 -4.63 -7.21 -0.04
CA ASP A 42 -4.31 -7.27 -1.46
C ASP A 42 -3.64 -5.97 -1.91
N VAL A 43 -2.80 -6.02 -2.94
CA VAL A 43 -2.17 -4.82 -3.52
C VAL A 43 -2.45 -4.73 -5.02
N LEU A 44 -2.97 -3.59 -5.47
CA LEU A 44 -3.15 -3.24 -6.87
C LEU A 44 -2.16 -2.14 -7.29
N LEU A 45 -1.33 -2.44 -8.29
CA LEU A 45 -0.54 -1.43 -8.99
C LEU A 45 -1.38 -0.83 -10.11
N SER A 46 -1.73 0.45 -9.99
CA SER A 46 -2.64 1.13 -10.91
C SER A 46 -1.91 2.26 -11.66
N PRO A 47 -1.80 2.20 -13.00
CA PRO A 47 -1.29 3.34 -13.76
C PRO A 47 -2.21 4.56 -13.62
N GLY A 48 -1.63 5.74 -13.43
CA GLY A 48 -2.36 7.00 -13.32
C GLY A 48 -1.75 8.14 -14.13
N GLU A 49 -2.18 9.36 -13.80
CA GLU A 49 -1.78 10.59 -14.48
C GLU A 49 -0.28 10.94 -14.29
N SER A 50 0.19 11.94 -15.03
CA SER A 50 1.57 12.40 -14.91
C SER A 50 1.87 12.93 -13.51
N GLY A 51 2.97 12.49 -12.91
CA GLY A 51 3.42 12.96 -11.60
C GLY A 51 2.67 12.38 -10.39
N ILE A 52 1.66 11.53 -10.58
CA ILE A 52 0.92 10.89 -9.48
C ILE A 52 1.75 9.80 -8.80
N PHE A 53 1.70 9.79 -7.47
CA PHE A 53 2.11 8.66 -6.65
C PHE A 53 1.30 8.69 -5.36
N ASP A 54 0.15 8.03 -5.40
CA ASP A 54 -0.81 7.98 -4.29
C ASP A 54 -0.96 6.54 -3.81
N VAL A 55 -1.06 6.38 -2.49
CA VAL A 55 -1.33 5.10 -1.84
C VAL A 55 -2.67 5.21 -1.15
N LEU A 56 -3.59 4.29 -1.44
CA LEU A 56 -4.93 4.24 -0.87
C LEU A 56 -5.15 2.88 -0.20
N LEU A 57 -5.96 2.85 0.86
CA LEU A 57 -6.49 1.63 1.48
C LEU A 57 -8.01 1.69 1.43
N ASP A 58 -8.64 0.75 0.72
CA ASP A 58 -10.09 0.70 0.52
C ASP A 58 -10.67 2.04 0.05
N GLY A 59 -9.95 2.71 -0.85
CA GLY A 59 -10.31 4.03 -1.39
C GLY A 59 -9.97 5.21 -0.49
N SER A 60 -9.56 5.00 0.76
CA SER A 60 -9.10 6.06 1.66
C SER A 60 -7.63 6.41 1.39
N LEU A 61 -7.33 7.68 1.13
CA LEU A 61 -5.97 8.14 0.87
C LEU A 61 -5.08 7.95 2.12
N LEU A 62 -4.00 7.19 1.97
CA LEU A 62 -2.96 7.01 2.99
C LEU A 62 -1.79 7.97 2.78
N PHE A 63 -1.39 8.17 1.53
CA PHE A 63 -0.25 9.01 1.18
C PHE A 63 -0.47 9.62 -0.20
N SER A 64 -0.07 10.88 -0.38
CA SER A 64 0.03 11.51 -1.69
C SER A 64 1.37 12.22 -1.85
N ARG A 65 2.10 11.89 -2.92
CA ARG A 65 3.35 12.57 -3.29
C ARG A 65 3.13 14.04 -3.62
N ALA A 66 1.97 14.40 -4.16
CA ALA A 66 1.66 15.79 -4.48
C ALA A 66 1.56 16.65 -3.21
N ALA A 67 1.03 16.09 -2.12
CA ALA A 67 0.92 16.78 -0.83
C ALA A 67 2.23 16.75 -0.03
N ALA A 68 2.96 15.63 -0.05
CA ALA A 68 4.16 15.45 0.76
C ALA A 68 5.46 15.91 0.08
N GLU A 69 5.43 16.17 -1.23
CA GLU A 69 6.57 16.50 -2.09
C GLU A 69 7.74 15.48 -2.04
N ARG A 70 7.48 14.27 -1.53
CA ARG A 70 8.42 13.15 -1.42
C ARG A 70 7.73 11.83 -1.73
N PHE A 71 8.51 10.76 -1.86
CA PHE A 71 7.95 9.40 -1.88
C PHE A 71 7.70 8.89 -0.46
N PRO A 72 6.76 7.94 -0.30
CA PRO A 72 6.54 7.38 1.00
C PRO A 72 7.67 6.43 1.41
N GLU A 73 7.94 6.36 2.70
CA GLU A 73 8.77 5.32 3.29
C GLU A 73 7.94 4.06 3.56
N PRO A 74 8.51 2.85 3.48
CA PRO A 74 7.77 1.63 3.81
C PRO A 74 7.22 1.64 5.25
N LYS A 75 7.98 2.19 6.20
CA LYS A 75 7.61 2.20 7.61
C LYS A 75 6.30 2.95 7.86
N GLU A 76 6.15 4.16 7.33
CA GLU A 76 4.92 4.96 7.53
C GLU A 76 3.69 4.29 6.89
N LEU A 77 3.85 3.62 5.74
CA LEU A 77 2.76 2.90 5.10
C LEU A 77 2.37 1.67 5.91
N LYS A 78 3.34 0.89 6.39
CA LYS A 78 3.09 -0.29 7.23
C LYS A 78 2.36 0.09 8.52
N GLN A 79 2.81 1.15 9.20
CA GLN A 79 2.15 1.68 10.39
C GLN A 79 0.72 2.13 10.08
N SER A 80 0.54 2.96 9.05
CA SER A 80 -0.78 3.49 8.64
C SER A 80 -1.79 2.41 8.25
N ILE A 81 -1.32 1.33 7.61
CA ILE A 81 -2.14 0.18 7.25
C ILE A 81 -2.48 -0.62 8.51
N ARG A 82 -1.48 -0.96 9.35
CA ARG A 82 -1.68 -1.68 10.62
C ARG A 82 -2.70 -0.98 11.51
N ASP A 83 -2.57 0.33 11.69
CA ASP A 83 -3.47 1.11 12.55
C ASP A 83 -4.94 1.00 12.10
N ARG A 84 -5.19 0.74 10.81
CA ARG A 84 -6.54 0.60 10.24
C ARG A 84 -7.05 -0.84 10.24
N ILE A 85 -6.20 -1.84 9.98
CA ILE A 85 -6.65 -3.23 9.78
C ILE A 85 -6.37 -4.14 10.99
N ALA A 86 -5.38 -3.79 11.81
CA ALA A 86 -4.91 -4.60 12.93
C ALA A 86 -4.25 -3.74 14.04
N PRO A 87 -4.98 -2.80 14.68
CA PRO A 87 -4.40 -1.79 15.57
C PRO A 87 -3.63 -2.36 16.78
N ALA A 88 -3.96 -3.57 17.22
CA ALA A 88 -3.29 -4.23 18.35
C ALA A 88 -1.98 -4.96 17.97
N ARG A 89 -1.64 -5.05 16.68
CA ARG A 89 -0.47 -5.80 16.20
C ARG A 89 0.81 -4.97 16.29
N SER A 90 1.87 -5.53 16.86
CA SER A 90 3.21 -4.92 16.76
C SER A 90 3.85 -5.22 15.40
N LEU A 91 4.55 -4.22 14.85
CA LEU A 91 5.35 -4.33 13.63
C LEU A 91 6.87 -4.43 13.93
N GLY A 92 7.24 -4.68 15.19
CA GLY A 92 8.63 -4.82 15.62
C GLY A 92 9.43 -3.54 15.37
N HIS A 93 10.49 -3.63 14.56
CA HIS A 93 11.32 -2.48 14.19
C HIS A 93 10.54 -1.35 13.50
N SER A 94 9.39 -1.65 12.90
CA SER A 94 8.59 -0.60 12.27
C SER A 94 7.76 0.21 13.27
N ASP A 95 7.63 -0.20 14.54
CA ASP A 95 6.95 0.62 15.57
C ASP A 95 7.88 1.69 16.20
N ARG A 96 9.20 1.56 16.04
CA ARG A 96 10.22 2.45 16.64
C ARG A 96 10.85 3.34 15.59
#